data_AF-D8RU02-F1
#
_entry.id   AF-D8RU02-F1
#
_cell.length_a   1.000
_cell.length_b   1.000
_cell.length_c   1.000
_cell.angle_alpha   90.00
_cell.angle_beta   90.00
_cell.angle_gamma   90.00
#
_symmetry.space_group_name_H-M   'P 1'
#
loop_
_entity.id
_entity.type
_entity.pdbx_description
1 polymer ?
#
loop_
_entity_poly.entity_id
_entity_poly.type
_entity_poly.pdbx_seq_one_letter_code
_entity_poly.pdbx_strand_id
1 'polypeptide(L)'
;MDFLSPDKHAPIPDDILRILEKRMISIEDRHACLSKALLEPGIASDELIKMNKELRKLDYSVDMIKALRAKEKEVIGLKELVKESVEDEEMRRLASGELQTATREVRDAQHDVLLKLIPKDEADSRGCILEASCLICFIYLLGAGGDEASIFASDLFKMYEKYAANNSWRFEVLSITTTDTRGYKEASAVISGDDVYGALKFESGVHRVQRVPVTEKAGRIHTSTASVAILPEANEVDVEIRNDEIKIDTYRAGGAGGQHVNTTCSAVRVTHAPTGIVVAIQDERSQHKNKAKALSILYARLYELERSRAAASRSELRQDQIGSSDRSERIRTYNFPQGRVTDHRVGVTQHSIEQIMEGIGLEIFVNALKMQHEASALASLKAAAA
;
A
#
# COMPACT_ATOMS: atom_id res chain seq x y z
N MET A 1 24.71 8.45 -1.55
CA MET A 1 23.83 9.35 -0.77
C MET A 1 23.34 10.56 -1.57
N ASP A 2 23.53 10.61 -2.89
CA ASP A 2 22.92 11.63 -3.78
C ASP A 2 22.54 10.98 -5.12
N PHE A 3 21.56 10.07 -5.12
CA PHE A 3 21.16 9.33 -6.34
C PHE A 3 19.93 9.92 -7.04
N LEU A 4 19.26 10.87 -6.39
CA LEU A 4 18.16 11.64 -6.92
C LEU A 4 18.42 13.10 -6.54
N SER A 5 19.40 13.72 -7.21
CA SER A 5 19.40 15.18 -7.28
C SER A 5 18.05 15.62 -7.87
N PRO A 6 17.47 16.75 -7.46
CA PRO A 6 16.27 17.30 -8.08
C PRO A 6 16.44 17.60 -9.59
N ASP A 7 17.68 17.54 -10.08
CA ASP A 7 18.00 17.49 -11.51
C ASP A 7 17.71 16.11 -12.11
N LYS A 8 16.62 16.02 -12.88
CA LYS A 8 16.29 14.89 -13.76
C LYS A 8 17.39 14.55 -14.79
N HIS A 9 18.43 15.37 -14.89
CA HIS A 9 19.49 15.28 -15.90
C HIS A 9 20.81 14.66 -15.38
N ALA A 10 20.87 14.26 -14.11
CA ALA A 10 22.05 13.60 -13.55
C ALA A 10 22.28 12.23 -14.21
N PRO A 11 23.53 11.88 -14.58
CA PRO A 11 23.82 10.60 -15.22
C PRO A 11 23.52 9.43 -14.26
N ILE A 12 22.70 8.49 -14.73
CA ILE A 12 22.41 7.25 -14.01
C ILE A 12 23.68 6.37 -14.00
N PRO A 13 24.13 5.84 -12.86
CA PRO A 13 25.27 4.92 -12.79
C PRO A 13 25.12 3.70 -13.72
N ASP A 14 26.19 3.31 -14.40
CA ASP A 14 26.21 2.19 -15.37
C ASP A 14 25.73 0.85 -14.77
N ASP A 15 25.98 0.61 -13.49
CA ASP A 15 25.50 -0.58 -12.78
C ASP A 15 23.96 -0.67 -12.73
N ILE A 16 23.27 0.49 -12.63
CA ILE A 16 21.81 0.55 -12.63
C ILE A 16 21.28 0.32 -14.03
N LEU A 17 21.93 0.90 -15.04
CA LEU A 17 21.54 0.70 -16.44
C LEU A 17 21.60 -0.77 -16.85
N ARG A 18 22.61 -1.53 -16.39
CA ARG A 18 22.72 -2.96 -16.67
C ARG A 18 21.61 -3.79 -16.00
N ILE A 19 21.20 -3.44 -14.78
CA ILE A 19 20.10 -4.09 -14.07
C ILE A 19 18.77 -3.75 -14.74
N LEU A 20 18.61 -2.48 -15.12
CA LEU A 20 17.45 -1.97 -15.83
C LEU A 20 17.24 -2.73 -17.15
N GLU A 21 18.30 -2.88 -17.94
CA GLU A 21 18.28 -3.58 -19.22
C GLU A 21 17.87 -5.06 -19.07
N LYS A 22 18.45 -5.78 -18.09
CA LYS A 22 18.03 -7.17 -17.79
C LYS A 22 16.54 -7.25 -17.47
N ARG A 23 16.01 -6.28 -16.73
CA ARG A 23 14.61 -6.26 -16.32
C ARG A 23 13.68 -5.87 -17.46
N MET A 24 14.10 -4.94 -18.34
CA MET A 24 13.39 -4.61 -19.57
C MET A 24 13.23 -5.86 -20.44
N ILE A 25 14.29 -6.63 -20.63
CA ILE A 25 14.25 -7.90 -21.36
C ILE A 25 13.28 -8.88 -20.70
N SER A 26 13.37 -9.06 -19.37
CA SER A 26 12.44 -9.94 -18.65
C SER A 26 10.96 -9.54 -18.80
N ILE A 27 10.67 -8.24 -18.89
CA ILE A 27 9.30 -7.73 -19.07
C ILE A 27 8.82 -7.93 -20.51
N GLU A 28 9.68 -7.68 -21.49
CA GLU A 28 9.40 -7.97 -22.89
C GLU A 28 9.17 -9.47 -23.13
N ASP A 29 9.99 -10.32 -22.52
CA ASP A 29 9.85 -11.78 -22.58
C ASP A 29 8.54 -12.24 -21.93
N ARG A 30 8.19 -11.68 -20.76
CA ARG A 30 6.92 -11.97 -20.08
C ARG A 30 5.73 -11.50 -20.91
N HIS A 31 5.78 -10.31 -21.49
CA HIS A 31 4.75 -9.78 -22.38
C HIS A 31 4.58 -10.66 -23.62
N ALA A 32 5.68 -11.05 -24.26
CA ALA A 32 5.68 -11.95 -25.41
C ALA A 32 5.14 -13.34 -25.05
N CYS A 33 5.47 -13.86 -23.87
CA CYS A 33 4.96 -15.14 -23.37
C CYS A 33 3.44 -15.07 -23.14
N LEU A 34 2.95 -14.00 -22.51
CA LEU A 34 1.52 -13.80 -22.26
C LEU A 34 0.73 -13.59 -23.55
N SER A 35 1.28 -12.80 -24.49
CA SER A 35 0.69 -12.58 -25.80
C SER A 35 0.57 -13.88 -26.60
N LYS A 36 1.60 -14.75 -26.54
CA LYS A 36 1.56 -16.09 -27.13
C LYS A 36 0.55 -17.01 -26.44
N ALA A 37 0.53 -17.02 -25.11
CA ALA A 37 -0.41 -17.85 -24.35
C ALA A 37 -1.86 -17.50 -24.68
N LEU A 38 -2.20 -16.21 -24.85
CA LEU A 38 -3.55 -15.78 -25.25
C LEU A 38 -3.99 -16.26 -26.65
N LEU A 39 -3.05 -16.67 -27.51
CA LEU A 39 -3.34 -17.19 -28.84
C LEU A 39 -3.58 -18.73 -28.83
N GLU A 40 -3.29 -19.42 -27.72
CA GLU A 40 -3.50 -20.87 -27.61
C GLU A 40 -4.98 -21.20 -27.31
N PRO A 41 -5.60 -22.12 -28.07
CA PRO A 41 -6.97 -22.55 -27.81
C PRO A 41 -7.03 -23.50 -26.61
N GLY A 42 -7.88 -23.20 -25.61
CA GLY A 42 -8.17 -24.10 -24.47
C GLY A 42 -8.11 -23.48 -23.07
N ILE A 43 -7.88 -22.17 -22.95
CA ILE A 43 -7.74 -21.49 -21.64
C ILE A 43 -9.12 -21.25 -21.00
N ALA A 44 -9.22 -21.50 -19.69
CA ALA A 44 -10.43 -21.22 -18.91
C ALA A 44 -10.75 -19.71 -18.87
N SER A 45 -12.05 -19.37 -18.82
CA SER A 45 -12.53 -17.97 -18.85
C SER A 45 -11.91 -17.09 -17.74
N ASP A 46 -11.72 -17.63 -16.54
CA ASP A 46 -11.14 -16.89 -15.41
C ASP A 46 -9.64 -16.63 -15.55
N GLU A 47 -8.91 -17.56 -16.17
CA GLU A 47 -7.49 -17.40 -16.45
C GLU A 47 -7.28 -16.38 -17.58
N LEU A 48 -8.14 -16.38 -18.61
CA LEU A 48 -8.11 -15.36 -19.67
C LEU A 48 -8.31 -13.95 -19.12
N ILE A 49 -9.20 -13.76 -18.14
CA ILE A 49 -9.41 -12.45 -17.50
C ILE A 49 -8.16 -12.01 -16.74
N LYS A 50 -7.53 -12.91 -15.98
CA LYS A 50 -6.28 -12.63 -15.24
C LYS A 50 -5.14 -12.29 -16.18
N MET A 51 -4.94 -13.07 -17.24
CA MET A 51 -3.87 -12.86 -18.22
C MET A 51 -4.06 -11.57 -19.01
N ASN A 52 -5.29 -11.23 -19.43
CA ASN A 52 -5.58 -9.95 -20.07
C ASN A 52 -5.33 -8.75 -19.14
N LYS A 53 -5.62 -8.90 -17.83
CA LYS A 53 -5.35 -7.86 -16.84
C LYS A 53 -3.85 -7.68 -16.59
N GLU A 54 -3.08 -8.76 -16.57
CA GLU A 54 -1.61 -8.71 -16.49
C GLU A 54 -1.01 -8.09 -17.75
N LEU A 55 -1.49 -8.48 -18.93
CA LEU A 55 -1.02 -7.95 -20.21
C LEU A 55 -1.23 -6.43 -20.32
N ARG A 56 -2.42 -5.92 -19.95
CA ARG A 56 -2.69 -4.47 -19.92
C ARG A 56 -1.77 -3.69 -18.98
N LYS A 57 -1.35 -4.29 -17.87
CA LYS A 57 -0.38 -3.66 -16.95
C LYS A 57 1.01 -3.58 -17.60
N LEU A 58 1.38 -4.60 -18.36
CA LEU A 58 2.67 -4.69 -19.02
C LEU A 58 2.73 -3.87 -20.31
N ASP A 59 1.61 -3.71 -21.04
CA ASP A 59 1.54 -2.93 -22.29
C ASP A 59 2.12 -1.53 -22.12
N TYR A 60 1.66 -0.79 -21.10
CA TYR A 60 2.17 0.56 -20.82
C TYR A 60 3.67 0.56 -20.53
N SER A 61 4.18 -0.45 -19.82
CA SER A 61 5.60 -0.56 -19.50
C SER A 61 6.42 -0.89 -20.75
N VAL A 62 5.91 -1.76 -21.61
CA VAL A 62 6.54 -2.14 -22.89
C VAL A 62 6.55 -0.97 -23.87
N ASP A 63 5.49 -0.17 -23.93
CA ASP A 63 5.43 1.02 -24.78
C ASP A 63 6.46 2.08 -24.36
N MET A 64 6.65 2.28 -23.04
CA MET A 64 7.73 3.13 -22.52
C MET A 64 9.12 2.59 -22.89
N ILE A 65 9.34 1.28 -22.79
CA ILE A 65 10.62 0.64 -23.17
C ILE A 65 10.89 0.79 -24.68
N LYS A 66 9.86 0.61 -25.52
CA LYS A 66 9.98 0.82 -26.97
C LYS A 66 10.29 2.27 -27.32
N ALA A 67 9.64 3.23 -26.65
CA ALA A 67 9.91 4.65 -26.83
C ALA A 67 11.36 4.99 -26.46
N LEU A 68 11.86 4.47 -25.34
CA LEU A 68 13.26 4.62 -24.94
C LEU A 68 14.22 4.04 -25.98
N ARG A 69 14.00 2.80 -26.44
CA ARG A 69 14.84 2.17 -27.47
C ARG A 69 14.84 2.91 -28.80
N ALA A 70 13.70 3.48 -29.20
CA ALA A 70 13.61 4.31 -30.39
C ALA A 70 14.49 5.56 -30.27
N LYS A 71 14.46 6.21 -29.11
CA LYS A 71 15.28 7.39 -28.80
C LYS A 71 16.77 7.06 -28.67
N GLU A 72 17.14 5.92 -28.10
CA GLU A 72 18.52 5.44 -28.08
C GLU A 72 19.05 5.18 -29.50
N LYS A 73 18.21 4.62 -30.38
CA LYS A 73 18.55 4.42 -31.80
C LYS A 73 18.72 5.74 -32.54
N GLU A 74 17.88 6.74 -32.25
CA GLU A 74 18.02 8.10 -32.78
C GLU A 74 19.37 8.72 -32.38
N VAL A 75 19.77 8.59 -31.11
CA VAL A 75 21.08 9.06 -30.63
C VAL A 75 22.24 8.34 -31.31
N ILE A 76 22.14 7.02 -31.55
CA ILE A 76 23.18 6.27 -32.28
C ILE A 76 23.30 6.80 -33.72
N GLY A 77 22.18 6.98 -34.43
CA GLY A 77 22.18 7.53 -35.78
C GLY A 77 22.75 8.95 -35.84
N LEU A 78 22.40 9.82 -34.88
CA LEU A 78 22.97 11.17 -34.78
C LEU A 78 24.48 11.15 -34.48
N LYS A 79 24.96 10.20 -33.67
CA LYS A 79 26.40 10.02 -33.42
C LYS A 79 27.17 9.57 -34.67
N GLU A 80 26.56 8.71 -35.48
CA GLU A 80 27.13 8.28 -36.76
C GLU A 80 27.16 9.45 -37.75
N LEU A 81 26.07 10.21 -37.85
CA LEU A 81 26.01 11.41 -38.69
C LEU A 81 27.08 12.45 -38.32
N VAL A 82 27.27 12.74 -37.03
CA VAL A 82 28.34 13.64 -36.55
C VAL A 82 29.74 13.14 -36.94
N LYS A 83 29.95 11.82 -36.97
CA LYS A 83 31.24 11.21 -37.37
C LYS A 83 31.45 11.21 -38.88
N GLU A 84 30.39 11.15 -39.68
CA GLU A 84 30.48 11.17 -41.15
C GLU A 84 30.60 12.62 -41.69
N SER A 85 29.99 13.60 -41.02
CA SER A 85 30.02 15.03 -41.40
C SER A 85 31.31 15.76 -40.97
N VAL A 86 32.49 15.16 -41.18
CA VAL A 86 33.80 15.78 -40.81
C VAL A 86 34.19 16.95 -41.74
N GLU A 87 33.56 17.05 -42.92
CA GLU A 87 33.92 18.07 -43.91
C GLU A 87 32.98 19.28 -43.93
N ASP A 88 31.77 19.16 -43.37
CA ASP A 88 30.76 20.23 -43.33
C ASP A 88 30.51 20.72 -41.88
N GLU A 89 31.04 21.92 -41.58
CA GLU A 89 30.98 22.53 -40.24
C GLU A 89 29.55 22.93 -39.83
N GLU A 90 28.71 23.36 -40.76
CA GLU A 90 27.32 23.72 -40.45
C GLU A 90 26.50 22.47 -40.14
N MET A 91 26.66 21.42 -40.95
CA MET A 91 25.99 20.13 -40.73
C MET A 91 26.40 19.49 -39.40
N ARG A 92 27.69 19.55 -39.04
CA ARG A 92 28.19 19.06 -37.76
C ARG A 92 27.61 19.84 -36.57
N ARG A 93 27.51 21.16 -36.68
CA ARG A 93 26.96 22.01 -35.63
C ARG A 93 25.48 21.69 -35.38
N LEU A 94 24.69 21.55 -36.44
CA LEU A 94 23.27 21.16 -36.34
C LEU A 94 23.12 19.77 -35.71
N ALA A 95 23.83 18.78 -36.22
CA ALA A 95 23.79 17.41 -35.70
C ALA A 95 24.26 17.31 -34.24
N SER A 96 25.24 18.12 -33.82
CA SER A 96 25.70 18.17 -32.42
C SER A 96 24.66 18.77 -31.46
N GLY A 97 23.89 19.76 -31.91
CA GLY A 97 22.80 20.36 -31.13
C GLY A 97 21.61 19.42 -30.97
N GLU A 98 21.25 18.72 -32.06
CA GLU A 98 20.24 17.66 -32.03
C GLU A 98 20.68 16.50 -31.13
N LEU A 99 21.94 16.07 -31.24
CA LEU A 99 22.52 15.03 -30.39
C LEU A 99 22.45 15.39 -28.90
N GLN A 100 22.74 16.65 -28.53
CA GLN A 100 22.66 17.10 -27.14
C GLN A 100 21.22 17.05 -26.62
N THR A 101 20.26 17.47 -27.45
CA THR A 101 18.83 17.45 -27.11
C THR A 101 18.32 16.02 -26.96
N ALA A 102 18.60 15.16 -27.96
CA ALA A 102 18.23 13.75 -27.94
C ALA A 102 18.86 12.99 -26.77
N THR A 103 20.12 13.31 -26.41
CA THR A 103 20.78 12.71 -25.24
C THR A 103 20.09 13.11 -23.93
N ARG A 104 19.57 14.34 -23.82
CA ARG A 104 18.81 14.79 -22.66
C ARG A 104 17.46 14.07 -22.58
N GLU A 105 16.74 13.97 -23.69
CA GLU A 105 15.48 13.23 -23.78
C GLU A 105 15.64 11.75 -23.42
N VAL A 106 16.73 11.11 -23.84
CA VAL A 106 17.03 9.72 -23.47
C VAL A 106 17.24 9.60 -21.97
N ARG A 107 17.95 10.54 -21.33
CA ARG A 107 18.14 10.51 -19.87
C ARG A 107 16.82 10.66 -19.13
N ASP A 108 15.99 11.58 -19.57
CA ASP A 108 14.67 11.81 -18.96
C ASP A 108 13.79 10.55 -19.14
N ALA A 109 13.79 9.94 -20.33
CA ALA A 109 13.09 8.68 -20.60
C ALA A 109 13.65 7.49 -19.79
N GLN A 110 14.97 7.40 -19.62
CA GLN A 110 15.60 6.36 -18.78
C GLN A 110 15.18 6.51 -17.32
N HIS A 111 15.07 7.75 -16.82
CA HIS A 111 14.61 8.03 -15.48
C HIS A 111 13.13 7.65 -15.30
N ASP A 112 12.28 8.00 -16.25
CA ASP A 112 10.85 7.66 -16.23
C ASP A 112 10.63 6.13 -16.26
N VAL A 113 11.40 5.42 -17.10
CA VAL A 113 11.36 3.96 -17.16
C VAL A 113 11.90 3.34 -15.87
N LEU A 114 12.99 3.87 -15.30
CA LEU A 114 13.52 3.41 -14.02
C LEU A 114 12.48 3.52 -12.91
N LEU A 115 11.84 4.68 -12.75
CA LEU A 115 10.77 4.91 -11.78
C LEU A 115 9.62 3.92 -11.95
N LYS A 116 9.21 3.66 -13.19
CA LYS A 116 8.10 2.74 -13.46
C LYS A 116 8.47 1.29 -13.20
N LEU A 117 9.72 0.92 -13.45
CA LEU A 117 10.22 -0.44 -13.29
C LEU A 117 10.51 -0.78 -11.84
N ILE A 118 10.67 0.18 -10.91
CA ILE A 118 10.73 -0.13 -9.48
C ILE A 118 9.48 -0.94 -9.11
N PRO A 119 9.62 -2.12 -8.45
CA PRO A 119 8.48 -2.94 -8.10
C PRO A 119 7.56 -2.10 -7.22
N LYS A 120 6.39 -1.74 -7.76
CA LYS A 120 5.34 -1.11 -6.96
C LYS A 120 4.83 -2.16 -6.01
N ASP A 121 4.67 -1.78 -4.74
CA ASP A 121 4.05 -2.64 -3.76
C ASP A 121 2.65 -3.03 -4.28
N GLU A 122 2.27 -4.31 -4.20
CA GLU A 122 0.95 -4.74 -4.65
C GLU A 122 -0.14 -3.94 -3.93
N ALA A 123 0.11 -3.55 -2.68
CA ALA A 123 -0.76 -2.68 -1.90
C ALA A 123 -1.00 -1.30 -2.54
N ASP A 124 0.01 -0.72 -3.20
CA ASP A 124 -0.14 0.55 -3.93
C ASP A 124 -1.01 0.37 -5.20
N SER A 125 -1.01 -0.84 -5.79
CA SER A 125 -1.73 -1.15 -7.03
C SER A 125 -3.11 -1.79 -6.85
N ARG A 126 -3.47 -2.21 -5.63
CA ARG A 126 -4.78 -2.81 -5.31
C ARG A 126 -5.94 -1.82 -5.51
N GLY A 127 -5.66 -0.53 -5.68
CA GLY A 127 -6.65 0.54 -5.91
C GLY A 127 -7.03 0.84 -7.37
N CYS A 128 -6.56 0.10 -8.38
CA CYS A 128 -6.82 0.49 -9.78
C CYS A 128 -8.08 -0.09 -10.44
N ILE A 129 -8.95 -0.82 -9.74
CA ILE A 129 -10.24 -1.22 -10.32
C ILE A 129 -11.32 -1.11 -9.27
N LEU A 130 -12.25 -0.18 -9.53
CA LEU A 130 -13.46 0.18 -8.79
C LEU A 130 -13.29 1.31 -7.77
N GLU A 131 -14.20 2.26 -7.93
CA GLU A 131 -14.36 3.53 -7.24
C GLU A 131 -14.48 3.37 -5.73
N ALA A 132 -13.36 3.22 -5.01
CA ALA A 132 -13.18 3.57 -3.59
C ALA A 132 -11.82 3.05 -3.13
N SER A 133 -10.74 3.79 -3.38
CA SER A 133 -9.49 3.53 -2.66
C SER A 133 -9.62 4.15 -1.27
N CYS A 134 -10.27 3.43 -0.37
CA CYS A 134 -10.52 3.81 1.02
C CYS A 134 -9.33 3.45 1.91
N LEU A 135 -8.97 4.35 2.81
CA LEU A 135 -7.91 4.21 3.79
C LEU A 135 -8.49 4.49 5.17
N ILE A 136 -8.29 3.58 6.13
CA ILE A 136 -8.65 3.87 7.51
C ILE A 136 -7.41 4.45 8.22
N CYS A 137 -7.42 5.75 8.43
CA CYS A 137 -6.51 6.44 9.31
C CYS A 137 -6.98 6.23 10.75
N PHE A 138 -6.14 5.62 11.59
CA PHE A 138 -6.36 5.57 13.03
C PHE A 138 -5.30 6.41 13.72
N ILE A 139 -5.75 7.37 14.53
CA ILE A 139 -4.87 8.12 15.43
C ILE A 139 -5.13 7.60 16.84
N TYR A 140 -4.09 7.05 17.45
CA TYR A 140 -4.14 6.49 18.79
C TYR A 140 -3.26 7.29 19.75
N LEU A 141 -3.81 7.56 20.92
CA LEU A 141 -3.02 7.86 22.10
C LEU A 141 -2.48 6.59 22.73
N LEU A 142 -1.31 6.19 22.25
CA LEU A 142 -0.29 5.68 23.14
C LEU A 142 0.81 6.73 23.11
N GLY A 143 1.06 7.42 24.21
CA GLY A 143 2.13 8.42 24.26
C GLY A 143 2.27 9.10 25.61
N ALA A 144 3.49 9.49 25.95
CA ALA A 144 3.76 10.31 27.13
C ALA A 144 3.29 11.75 26.84
N GLY A 145 2.40 12.31 27.65
CA GLY A 145 1.92 13.69 27.47
C GLY A 145 0.47 13.97 27.89
N GLY A 146 -0.32 12.94 28.20
CA GLY A 146 -1.68 13.09 28.77
C GLY A 146 -2.59 13.99 27.91
N ASP A 147 -3.14 15.04 28.53
CA ASP A 147 -4.04 16.01 27.88
C ASP A 147 -3.41 16.75 26.69
N GLU A 148 -2.10 17.01 26.73
CA GLU A 148 -1.45 17.70 25.61
C GLU A 148 -1.33 16.79 24.38
N ALA A 149 -1.13 15.49 24.61
CA ALA A 149 -1.08 14.52 23.53
C ALA A 149 -2.45 14.37 22.85
N SER A 150 -3.57 14.53 23.58
CA SER A 150 -4.92 14.50 22.98
C SER A 150 -5.24 15.72 22.14
N ILE A 151 -4.75 16.90 22.54
CA ILE A 151 -4.84 18.11 21.72
C ILE A 151 -4.00 17.94 20.45
N PHE A 152 -2.76 17.44 20.58
CA PHE A 152 -1.89 17.19 19.42
C PHE A 152 -2.47 16.14 18.46
N ALA A 153 -3.11 15.08 18.96
CA ALA A 153 -3.81 14.11 18.13
C ALA A 153 -4.96 14.75 17.33
N SER A 154 -5.72 15.68 17.93
CA SER A 154 -6.73 16.48 17.22
C SER A 154 -6.10 17.36 16.13
N ASP A 155 -4.96 17.98 16.42
CA ASP A 155 -4.28 18.85 15.45
C ASP A 155 -3.76 18.05 14.24
N LEU A 156 -3.21 16.85 14.46
CA LEU A 156 -2.82 15.93 13.39
C LEU A 156 -4.03 15.48 12.57
N PHE A 157 -5.16 15.16 13.23
CA PHE A 157 -6.38 14.76 12.53
C PHE A 157 -6.87 15.84 11.57
N LYS A 158 -6.91 17.11 12.03
CA LYS A 158 -7.28 18.26 11.20
C LYS A 158 -6.29 18.54 10.08
N MET A 159 -4.99 18.32 10.35
CA MET A 159 -3.95 18.43 9.32
C MET A 159 -4.20 17.43 8.18
N TYR A 160 -4.55 16.18 8.51
CA TYR A 160 -4.87 15.16 7.49
C TYR A 160 -6.19 15.43 6.77
N GLU A 161 -7.20 15.95 7.46
CA GLU A 161 -8.47 16.38 6.85
C GLU A 161 -8.22 17.46 5.78
N LYS A 162 -7.40 18.48 6.10
CA LYS A 162 -7.00 19.51 5.14
C LYS A 162 -6.13 18.97 4.01
N TYR A 163 -5.20 18.07 4.31
CA TYR A 163 -4.36 17.43 3.30
C TYR A 163 -5.20 16.60 2.32
N ALA A 164 -6.21 15.88 2.80
CA ALA A 164 -7.15 15.16 1.96
C ALA A 164 -7.96 16.13 1.07
N ALA A 165 -8.46 17.23 1.63
CA ALA A 165 -9.17 18.26 0.87
C ALA A 165 -8.32 18.87 -0.25
N ASN A 166 -7.03 19.16 0.02
CA ASN A 166 -6.10 19.71 -0.97
C ASN A 166 -5.83 18.74 -2.13
N ASN A 167 -5.83 17.42 -1.86
CA ASN A 167 -5.64 16.39 -2.87
C ASN A 167 -6.94 15.91 -3.52
N SER A 168 -8.07 16.59 -3.29
CA SER A 168 -9.40 16.18 -3.79
C SER A 168 -9.83 14.78 -3.33
N TRP A 169 -9.36 14.33 -2.17
CA TRP A 169 -9.76 13.06 -1.57
C TRP A 169 -11.00 13.26 -0.68
N ARG A 170 -11.88 12.27 -0.67
CA ARG A 170 -13.07 12.25 0.19
C ARG A 170 -12.68 11.78 1.58
N PHE A 171 -12.92 12.61 2.59
CA PHE A 171 -12.62 12.31 3.99
C PHE A 171 -13.93 12.06 4.76
N GLU A 172 -14.11 10.84 5.28
CA GLU A 172 -15.28 10.42 6.05
C GLU A 172 -14.87 10.00 7.46
N VAL A 173 -15.43 10.67 8.47
CA VAL A 173 -15.13 10.33 9.86
C VAL A 173 -15.95 9.12 10.28
N LEU A 174 -15.29 8.08 10.78
CA LEU A 174 -15.95 6.87 11.28
C LEU A 174 -16.28 7.00 12.77
N SER A 175 -15.27 7.25 13.61
CA SER A 175 -15.45 7.34 15.06
C SER A 175 -14.46 8.31 15.68
N ILE A 176 -14.94 9.20 16.54
CA ILE A 176 -14.08 10.08 17.35
C ILE A 176 -14.43 9.88 18.83
N THR A 177 -13.43 9.55 19.62
CA THR A 177 -13.51 9.52 21.08
C THR A 177 -12.83 10.77 21.62
N THR A 178 -13.62 11.69 22.19
CA THR A 178 -13.11 12.95 22.75
C THR A 178 -12.71 12.80 24.22
N THR A 179 -11.89 13.74 24.70
CA THR A 179 -11.50 13.90 26.10
C THR A 179 -12.04 15.22 26.65
N ASP A 180 -12.09 15.36 27.97
CA ASP A 180 -12.64 16.55 28.66
C ASP A 180 -11.92 17.86 28.26
N THR A 181 -10.66 17.76 27.83
CA THR A 181 -9.77 18.85 27.39
C THR A 181 -9.93 19.22 25.91
N ARG A 182 -11.04 18.84 25.25
CA ARG A 182 -11.30 19.04 23.80
C ARG A 182 -10.27 18.40 22.86
N GLY A 183 -9.47 17.46 23.35
CA GLY A 183 -8.58 16.64 22.53
C GLY A 183 -9.23 15.31 22.10
N TYR A 184 -8.61 14.61 21.17
CA TYR A 184 -9.05 13.28 20.72
C TYR A 184 -8.24 12.20 21.42
N LYS A 185 -8.92 11.21 22.01
CA LYS A 185 -8.32 9.99 22.56
C LYS A 185 -7.98 8.99 21.45
N GLU A 186 -8.98 8.74 20.62
CA GLU A 186 -8.91 7.88 19.46
C GLU A 186 -9.75 8.53 18.36
N ALA A 187 -9.23 8.60 17.15
CA ALA A 187 -9.96 9.10 16.00
C ALA A 187 -9.72 8.15 14.82
N SER A 188 -10.80 7.78 14.14
CA SER A 188 -10.75 6.97 12.92
C SER A 188 -11.49 7.67 11.79
N ALA A 189 -10.87 7.68 10.61
CA ALA A 189 -11.44 8.24 9.39
C ALA A 189 -11.08 7.40 8.18
N VAL A 190 -12.01 7.38 7.24
CA VAL A 190 -11.90 6.78 5.91
C VAL A 190 -11.51 7.88 4.91
N ILE A 191 -10.43 7.66 4.17
CA ILE A 191 -9.98 8.56 3.10
C ILE A 191 -10.08 7.83 1.77
N SER A 192 -10.94 8.32 0.88
CA SER A 192 -11.23 7.71 -0.41
C SER A 192 -10.72 8.59 -1.56
N GLY A 193 -9.86 8.06 -2.43
CA GLY A 193 -9.32 8.79 -3.59
C GLY A 193 -8.15 8.11 -4.29
N ASP A 194 -7.65 8.69 -5.38
CA ASP A 194 -6.57 8.06 -6.16
C ASP A 194 -5.23 8.05 -5.41
N ASP A 195 -4.57 6.88 -5.37
CA ASP A 195 -3.24 6.64 -4.77
C ASP A 195 -3.07 7.12 -3.30
N VAL A 196 -4.17 7.10 -2.52
CA VAL A 196 -4.18 7.56 -1.12
C VAL A 196 -3.18 6.77 -0.26
N TYR A 197 -3.18 5.44 -0.38
CA TYR A 197 -2.28 4.58 0.42
C TYR A 197 -0.80 4.83 0.08
N GLY A 198 -0.46 4.98 -1.21
CA GLY A 198 0.91 5.23 -1.65
C GLY A 198 1.49 6.54 -1.13
N ALA A 199 0.65 7.57 -0.95
CA ALA A 199 1.05 8.84 -0.34
C ALA A 199 1.13 8.77 1.19
N LEU A 200 0.11 8.21 1.83
CA LEU A 200 -0.04 8.26 3.28
C LEU A 200 0.68 7.14 4.03
N LYS A 201 1.12 6.04 3.39
CA LYS A 201 1.82 4.94 4.09
C LYS A 201 3.06 5.40 4.88
N PHE A 202 3.72 6.46 4.44
CA PHE A 202 4.90 7.03 5.11
C PHE A 202 4.55 7.89 6.33
N GLU A 203 3.28 8.17 6.58
CA GLU A 203 2.80 8.85 7.78
C GLU A 203 2.57 7.88 8.94
N SER A 204 2.74 6.57 8.73
CA SER A 204 2.64 5.58 9.81
C SER A 204 3.83 5.71 10.78
N GLY A 205 3.51 5.74 12.09
CA GLY A 205 4.49 5.77 13.19
C GLY A 205 4.23 6.85 14.25
N VAL A 206 5.27 7.15 15.03
CA VAL A 206 5.19 8.06 16.20
C VAL A 206 5.60 9.49 15.85
N HIS A 207 4.66 10.41 16.01
CA HIS A 207 4.85 11.86 15.84
C HIS A 207 5.13 12.51 17.20
N ARG A 208 6.20 13.28 17.30
CA ARG A 208 6.60 13.97 18.53
C ARG A 208 6.37 15.47 18.42
N VAL A 209 5.75 16.09 19.42
CA VAL A 209 5.57 17.54 19.50
C VAL A 209 6.34 18.14 20.67
N GLN A 210 6.92 19.31 20.46
CA GLN A 210 7.54 20.15 21.47
C GLN A 210 6.90 21.53 21.41
N ARG A 211 6.06 21.85 22.39
CA ARG A 211 5.41 23.16 22.52
C ARG A 211 5.06 23.45 23.98
N VAL A 212 4.66 24.69 24.24
CA VAL A 212 4.05 25.07 25.52
C VAL A 212 2.59 24.60 25.47
N PRO A 213 2.16 23.65 26.32
CA PRO A 213 0.79 23.15 26.32
C PRO A 213 -0.22 24.24 26.63
N VAL A 214 -1.42 24.12 26.06
CA VAL A 214 -2.53 25.03 26.40
C VAL A 214 -2.97 24.85 27.86
N THR A 215 -2.72 23.67 28.42
CA THR A 215 -3.07 23.31 29.81
C THR A 215 -2.03 23.77 30.84
N GLU A 216 -0.87 24.27 30.42
CA GLU A 216 0.25 24.61 31.30
C GLU A 216 0.31 26.12 31.60
N LYS A 217 0.34 26.49 32.88
CA LYS A 217 0.36 27.91 33.32
C LYS A 217 1.78 28.48 33.41
N ALA A 218 2.80 27.62 33.55
CA ALA A 218 4.18 28.03 33.81
C ALA A 218 5.02 28.31 32.55
N GLY A 219 4.45 28.19 31.34
CA GLY A 219 5.17 28.45 30.09
C GLY A 219 6.30 27.47 29.77
N ARG A 220 6.33 26.29 30.42
CA ARG A 220 7.34 25.27 30.18
C ARG A 220 7.05 24.51 28.90
N ILE A 221 8.11 24.18 28.15
CA ILE A 221 8.00 23.37 26.94
C ILE A 221 7.86 21.91 27.36
N HIS A 222 6.75 21.28 26.98
CA HIS A 222 6.55 19.84 27.17
C HIS A 222 6.82 19.11 25.87
N THR A 223 7.25 17.84 25.99
CA THR A 223 7.42 16.95 24.86
C THR A 223 6.37 15.85 24.95
N SER A 224 5.47 15.82 23.96
CA SER A 224 4.39 14.85 23.85
C SER A 224 4.53 14.00 22.60
N THR A 225 3.92 12.82 22.59
CA THR A 225 3.89 11.90 21.43
C THR A 225 2.47 11.52 21.05
N ALA A 226 2.24 11.31 19.76
CA ALA A 226 1.00 10.75 19.20
C ALA A 226 1.36 9.71 18.13
N SER A 227 0.57 8.64 18.03
CA SER A 227 0.83 7.55 17.08
C SER A 227 -0.23 7.55 15.99
N VAL A 228 0.22 7.40 14.74
CA VAL A 228 -0.65 7.36 13.55
C VAL A 228 -0.46 6.02 12.87
N ALA A 229 -1.56 5.32 12.59
CA ALA A 229 -1.57 4.05 11.88
C ALA A 229 -2.44 4.14 10.63
N ILE A 230 -1.93 3.62 9.53
CA ILE A 230 -2.49 3.80 8.19
C ILE A 230 -2.66 2.43 7.57
N LEU A 231 -3.92 2.03 7.41
CA LEU A 231 -4.30 0.70 6.98
C LEU A 231 -5.15 0.81 5.70
N PRO A 232 -4.86 -0.01 4.67
CA PRO A 232 -5.72 -0.08 3.50
C PRO A 232 -7.09 -0.65 3.91
N GLU A 233 -8.17 -0.22 3.24
CA GLU A 233 -9.47 -0.85 3.42
C GLU A 233 -9.42 -2.33 3.03
N ALA A 234 -10.07 -3.16 3.85
CA ALA A 234 -10.22 -4.58 3.58
C ALA A 234 -11.56 -4.82 2.91
N ASN A 235 -11.57 -5.56 1.80
CA ASN A 235 -12.79 -6.12 1.26
C ASN A 235 -13.43 -7.07 2.28
N GLU A 236 -14.76 -7.14 2.30
CA GLU A 236 -15.45 -8.18 3.06
C GLU A 236 -14.92 -9.55 2.63
N VAL A 237 -14.55 -10.36 3.62
CA VAL A 237 -14.05 -11.71 3.37
C VAL A 237 -15.26 -12.57 3.02
N ASP A 238 -15.54 -12.70 1.73
CA ASP A 238 -16.46 -13.71 1.24
C ASP A 238 -15.80 -15.08 1.37
N VAL A 239 -16.31 -15.87 2.32
CA VAL A 239 -15.84 -17.23 2.55
C VAL A 239 -16.51 -18.15 1.54
N GLU A 240 -15.90 -18.27 0.35
CA GLU A 240 -16.30 -19.27 -0.64
C GLU A 240 -15.93 -20.67 -0.17
N ILE A 241 -16.93 -21.46 0.21
CA ILE A 241 -16.72 -22.86 0.63
C ILE A 241 -17.14 -23.79 -0.49
N ARG A 242 -16.21 -24.64 -0.91
CA ARG A 242 -16.48 -25.70 -1.87
C ARG A 242 -17.15 -26.88 -1.18
N ASN A 243 -18.21 -27.41 -1.79
CA ASN A 243 -18.93 -28.56 -1.23
C ASN A 243 -18.04 -29.81 -1.08
N ASP A 244 -16.96 -29.91 -1.85
CA ASP A 244 -16.01 -31.03 -1.82
C ASP A 244 -15.17 -31.07 -0.53
N GLU A 245 -15.10 -29.96 0.21
CA GLU A 245 -14.33 -29.82 1.44
C GLU A 245 -15.13 -30.19 2.69
N ILE A 246 -16.43 -30.46 2.53
CA ILE A 246 -17.37 -30.76 3.61
C ILE A 246 -17.67 -32.25 3.65
N LYS A 247 -17.29 -32.92 4.75
CA LYS A 247 -17.67 -34.30 5.04
C LYS A 247 -18.94 -34.33 5.88
N ILE A 248 -19.93 -35.11 5.46
CA ILE A 248 -21.22 -35.24 6.14
C ILE A 248 -21.39 -36.69 6.61
N ASP A 249 -21.35 -36.89 7.92
CA ASP A 249 -21.58 -38.18 8.56
C ASP A 249 -22.97 -38.22 9.17
N THR A 250 -23.71 -39.29 8.93
CA THR A 250 -25.06 -39.50 9.49
C THR A 250 -25.03 -40.64 10.48
N TYR A 251 -25.65 -40.43 11.64
CA TYR A 251 -25.66 -41.41 12.73
C TYR A 251 -26.99 -41.38 13.50
N ARG A 252 -27.16 -42.33 14.42
CA ARG A 252 -28.37 -42.43 15.24
C ARG A 252 -28.36 -41.36 16.33
N ALA A 253 -29.48 -40.65 16.49
CA ALA A 253 -29.60 -39.61 17.52
C ALA A 253 -29.54 -40.22 18.93
N GLY A 254 -28.84 -39.56 19.85
CA GLY A 254 -28.74 -39.99 21.24
C GLY A 254 -29.76 -39.27 22.12
N GLY A 255 -30.58 -40.00 22.87
CA GLY A 255 -31.51 -39.41 23.83
C GLY A 255 -32.69 -40.30 24.23
N ALA A 256 -33.54 -39.79 25.13
CA ALA A 256 -34.78 -40.44 25.56
C ALA A 256 -35.78 -40.45 24.39
N GLY A 257 -35.77 -41.53 23.61
CA GLY A 257 -36.58 -41.68 22.40
C GLY A 257 -37.21 -43.06 22.29
N GLY A 258 -38.39 -43.14 21.68
CA GLY A 258 -39.07 -44.41 21.38
C GLY A 258 -38.38 -45.19 20.25
N GLN A 259 -39.04 -46.23 19.74
CA GLN A 259 -38.51 -47.14 18.70
C GLN A 259 -37.92 -46.41 17.47
N HIS A 260 -38.53 -45.28 17.07
CA HIS A 260 -38.09 -44.45 15.95
C HIS A 260 -36.68 -43.84 16.13
N VAL A 261 -36.24 -43.59 17.36
CA VAL A 261 -34.89 -43.04 17.64
C VAL A 261 -33.82 -44.12 17.52
N ASN A 262 -34.18 -45.39 17.79
CA ASN A 262 -33.26 -46.52 17.70
C ASN A 262 -33.07 -47.03 16.27
N THR A 263 -34.05 -46.81 15.38
CA THR A 263 -34.03 -47.30 14.00
C THR A 263 -33.62 -46.24 12.98
N THR A 264 -33.92 -44.96 13.20
CA THR A 264 -33.75 -43.90 12.19
C THR A 264 -32.47 -43.10 12.41
N CYS A 265 -31.62 -42.99 11.38
CA CYS A 265 -30.40 -42.17 11.39
C CYS A 265 -30.72 -40.68 11.10
N SER A 266 -31.25 -39.97 12.09
CA SER A 266 -31.64 -38.55 11.96
C SER A 266 -30.55 -37.55 12.36
N ALA A 267 -29.51 -37.96 13.11
CA ALA A 267 -28.45 -37.04 13.54
C ALA A 267 -27.40 -36.86 12.44
N VAL A 268 -26.93 -35.63 12.28
CA VAL A 268 -25.97 -35.23 11.24
C VAL A 268 -24.77 -34.56 11.88
N ARG A 269 -23.58 -35.01 11.51
CA ARG A 269 -22.30 -34.38 11.82
C ARG A 269 -21.67 -33.91 10.52
N VAL A 270 -21.27 -32.65 10.50
CA VAL A 270 -20.63 -32.01 9.38
C VAL A 270 -19.24 -31.59 9.81
N THR A 271 -18.23 -31.95 9.00
CA THR A 271 -16.82 -31.70 9.26
C THR A 271 -16.21 -30.98 8.08
N HIS A 272 -15.60 -29.81 8.31
CA HIS A 272 -14.81 -29.13 7.30
C HIS A 272 -13.37 -29.67 7.33
N ALA A 273 -12.95 -30.36 6.27
CA ALA A 273 -11.65 -31.03 6.24
C ALA A 273 -10.44 -30.08 6.36
N PRO A 274 -10.42 -28.88 5.74
CA PRO A 274 -9.28 -27.96 5.85
C PRO A 274 -9.09 -27.35 7.24
N THR A 275 -10.18 -26.93 7.89
CA THR A 275 -10.11 -26.22 9.19
C THR A 275 -10.30 -27.14 10.40
N GLY A 276 -10.74 -28.39 10.17
CA GLY A 276 -11.02 -29.35 11.24
C GLY A 276 -12.25 -29.02 12.09
N ILE A 277 -13.06 -28.01 11.70
CA ILE A 277 -14.26 -27.64 12.46
C ILE A 277 -15.33 -28.72 12.27
N VAL A 278 -15.82 -29.23 13.39
CA VAL A 278 -16.90 -30.22 13.45
C VAL A 278 -18.13 -29.61 14.09
N VAL A 279 -19.28 -29.78 13.45
CA VAL A 279 -20.60 -29.37 13.94
C VAL A 279 -21.54 -30.57 13.91
N ALA A 280 -22.18 -30.88 15.03
CA ALA A 280 -23.13 -31.99 15.14
C ALA A 280 -24.49 -31.49 15.62
N ILE A 281 -25.56 -31.89 14.94
CA ILE A 281 -26.94 -31.50 15.26
C ILE A 281 -27.85 -32.73 15.28
N GLN A 282 -28.73 -32.78 16.28
CA GLN A 282 -29.72 -33.83 16.47
C GLN A 282 -31.11 -33.30 16.92
N ASP A 283 -31.36 -32.01 16.76
CA ASP A 283 -32.55 -31.34 17.32
C ASP A 283 -33.87 -31.80 16.68
N GLU A 284 -33.89 -32.01 15.36
CA GLU A 284 -35.11 -32.36 14.64
C GLU A 284 -35.18 -33.85 14.28
N ARG A 285 -36.41 -34.34 14.08
CA ARG A 285 -36.66 -35.72 13.61
C ARG A 285 -36.23 -35.96 12.15
N SER A 286 -36.11 -34.90 11.35
CA SER A 286 -35.74 -34.96 9.93
C SER A 286 -34.25 -34.72 9.71
N GLN A 287 -33.59 -35.68 9.05
CA GLN A 287 -32.17 -35.61 8.68
C GLN A 287 -31.87 -34.37 7.81
N HIS A 288 -32.73 -34.05 6.84
CA HIS A 288 -32.51 -32.95 5.90
C HIS A 288 -32.48 -31.59 6.61
N LYS A 289 -33.34 -31.42 7.61
CA LYS A 289 -33.39 -30.19 8.42
C LYS A 289 -32.19 -30.07 9.35
N ASN A 290 -31.77 -31.17 9.98
CA ASN A 290 -30.54 -31.20 10.76
C ASN A 290 -29.31 -30.91 9.89
N LYS A 291 -29.25 -31.44 8.66
CA LYS A 291 -28.19 -31.13 7.69
C LYS A 291 -28.15 -29.64 7.33
N ALA A 292 -29.29 -29.04 6.98
CA ALA A 292 -29.37 -27.62 6.64
C ALA A 292 -28.91 -26.73 7.81
N LYS A 293 -29.36 -27.04 9.03
CA LYS A 293 -28.95 -26.32 10.24
C LYS A 293 -27.47 -26.51 10.56
N ALA A 294 -26.93 -27.71 10.35
CA ALA A 294 -25.52 -28.02 10.60
C ALA A 294 -24.60 -27.28 9.62
N LEU A 295 -25.00 -27.20 8.34
CA LEU A 295 -24.32 -26.39 7.34
C LEU A 295 -24.38 -24.91 7.69
N SER A 296 -25.54 -24.38 8.07
CA SER A 296 -25.68 -22.97 8.48
C SER A 296 -24.77 -22.60 9.67
N ILE A 297 -24.68 -23.46 10.68
CA ILE A 297 -23.78 -23.23 11.83
C ILE A 297 -22.31 -23.38 11.42
N LEU A 298 -21.98 -24.34 10.54
CA LEU A 298 -20.63 -24.48 10.01
C LEU A 298 -20.21 -23.22 9.24
N TYR A 299 -21.08 -22.70 8.37
CA TYR A 299 -20.86 -21.46 7.64
C TYR A 299 -20.62 -20.28 8.58
N ALA A 300 -21.45 -20.10 9.60
CA ALA A 300 -21.27 -19.06 10.60
C ALA A 300 -19.93 -19.18 11.36
N ARG A 301 -19.51 -20.41 11.70
CA ARG A 301 -18.22 -20.64 12.38
C ARG A 301 -17.01 -20.41 11.48
N LEU A 302 -17.09 -20.80 10.21
CA LEU A 302 -16.03 -20.55 9.23
C LEU A 302 -15.90 -19.05 8.95
N TYR A 303 -17.03 -18.36 8.79
CA TYR A 303 -17.06 -16.91 8.66
C TYR A 303 -16.41 -16.21 9.86
N GLU A 304 -16.79 -16.59 11.09
CA GLU A 304 -16.20 -15.98 12.28
C GLU A 304 -14.71 -16.31 12.43
N LEU A 305 -14.28 -17.51 12.03
CA LEU A 305 -12.86 -17.87 12.03
C LEU A 305 -12.06 -16.97 11.07
N GLU A 306 -12.49 -16.85 9.81
CA GLU A 306 -11.80 -16.02 8.82
C GLU A 306 -11.86 -14.53 9.20
N ARG A 307 -13.01 -14.06 9.71
CA ARG A 307 -13.15 -12.71 10.26
C ARG A 307 -12.18 -12.46 11.42
N SER A 308 -12.06 -13.42 12.35
CA SER A 308 -11.14 -13.31 13.50
C SER A 308 -9.68 -13.32 13.06
N ARG A 309 -9.33 -14.13 12.05
CA ARG A 309 -7.99 -14.21 11.46
C ARG A 309 -7.62 -12.90 10.76
N ALA A 310 -8.53 -12.36 9.95
CA ALA A 310 -8.36 -11.06 9.31
C ALA A 310 -8.27 -9.92 10.34
N ALA A 311 -9.03 -9.99 11.44
CA ALA A 311 -8.91 -9.04 12.54
C ALA A 311 -7.57 -9.15 13.28
N ALA A 312 -7.08 -10.37 13.53
CA ALA A 312 -5.80 -10.61 14.19
C ALA A 312 -4.63 -10.10 13.36
N SER A 313 -4.57 -10.45 12.07
CA SER A 313 -3.52 -9.97 11.16
C SER A 313 -3.52 -8.43 11.05
N ARG A 314 -4.70 -7.79 11.01
CA ARG A 314 -4.80 -6.32 11.05
C ARG A 314 -4.34 -5.75 12.39
N SER A 315 -4.63 -6.41 13.50
CA SER A 315 -4.18 -5.98 14.82
C SER A 315 -2.66 -6.06 14.93
N GLU A 316 -2.04 -7.13 14.42
CA GLU A 316 -0.58 -7.29 14.35
C GLU A 316 0.04 -6.19 13.49
N LEU A 317 -0.44 -6.00 12.26
CA LEU A 317 0.07 -4.97 11.35
C LEU A 317 -0.10 -3.55 11.93
N ARG A 318 -1.18 -3.33 12.68
CA ARG A 318 -1.39 -2.09 13.43
C ARG A 318 -0.37 -1.95 14.57
N GLN A 319 -0.12 -2.99 15.36
CA GLN A 319 0.87 -2.95 16.44
C GLN A 319 2.28 -2.68 15.90
N ASP A 320 2.64 -3.31 14.78
CA ASP A 320 3.93 -3.10 14.13
C ASP A 320 4.12 -1.65 13.68
N GLN A 321 3.07 -1.00 13.15
CA GLN A 321 3.13 0.41 12.76
C GLN A 321 3.16 1.38 13.94
N ILE A 322 2.42 1.09 15.01
CA ILE A 322 2.34 1.96 16.20
C ILE A 322 3.62 1.84 17.05
N GLY A 323 4.28 0.68 17.05
CA GLY A 323 5.45 0.42 17.86
C GLY A 323 5.17 0.49 19.36
N SER A 324 6.23 0.73 20.15
CA SER A 324 6.15 0.82 21.61
C SER A 324 5.72 2.19 22.13
N SER A 325 5.41 3.15 21.23
CA SER A 325 5.00 4.53 21.57
C SER A 325 6.07 5.34 22.35
N ASP A 326 7.26 4.79 22.52
CA ASP A 326 8.35 5.43 23.26
C ASP A 326 8.94 6.63 22.49
N ARG A 327 9.54 7.57 23.23
CA ARG A 327 10.15 8.82 22.70
C ARG A 327 11.31 8.57 21.72
N SER A 328 11.84 7.35 21.72
CA SER A 328 12.96 6.87 20.91
C SER A 328 12.54 6.54 19.47
N GLU A 329 11.32 6.05 19.24
CA GLU A 329 10.81 5.54 17.95
C GLU A 329 10.15 6.61 17.06
N ARG A 330 10.52 7.87 17.24
CA ARG A 330 9.89 9.01 16.53
C ARG A 330 10.24 9.03 15.04
N ILE A 331 9.22 9.17 14.19
CA ILE A 331 9.42 9.43 12.75
C ILE A 331 9.60 10.92 12.48
N ARG A 332 8.82 11.78 13.16
CA ARG A 332 8.82 13.23 12.97
C ARG A 332 8.82 13.98 14.29
N THR A 333 9.48 15.13 14.31
CA THR A 333 9.43 16.08 15.44
C THR A 333 8.91 17.43 14.98
N TYR A 334 7.82 17.87 15.61
CA TYR A 334 7.21 19.19 15.45
C TYR A 334 7.68 20.08 16.60
N ASN A 335 8.54 21.04 16.29
CA ASN A 335 9.10 21.97 17.27
C ASN A 335 8.50 23.36 17.05
N PHE A 336 7.51 23.72 17.87
CA PHE A 336 6.81 25.00 17.77
C PHE A 336 7.67 26.20 18.17
N PRO A 337 8.49 26.16 19.25
CA PRO A 337 9.37 27.28 19.61
C PRO A 337 10.34 27.70 18.48
N GLN A 338 10.76 26.75 17.65
CA GLN A 338 11.67 26.99 16.52
C GLN A 338 10.94 27.03 15.16
N GLY A 339 9.62 26.88 15.14
CA GLY A 339 8.81 26.88 13.93
C GLY A 339 9.12 25.75 12.93
N ARG A 340 9.78 24.66 13.36
CA ARG A 340 10.33 23.65 12.45
C ARG A 340 9.75 22.26 12.62
N VAL A 341 9.71 21.51 11.54
CA VAL A 341 9.37 20.08 11.50
C VAL A 341 10.52 19.32 10.86
N THR A 342 10.99 18.28 11.54
CA THR A 342 12.07 17.40 11.05
C THR A 342 11.55 15.98 10.94
N ASP A 343 11.74 15.35 9.78
CA ASP A 343 11.60 13.91 9.60
C ASP A 343 12.96 13.23 9.82
N HIS A 344 13.05 12.33 10.80
CA HIS A 344 14.30 11.69 11.20
C HIS A 344 14.72 10.56 10.26
N ARG A 345 13.83 10.07 9.38
CA ARG A 345 14.12 8.97 8.45
C ARG A 345 14.93 9.44 7.25
N VAL A 346 14.59 10.61 6.72
CA VAL A 346 15.30 11.27 5.60
C VAL A 346 16.28 12.35 6.12
N GLY A 347 16.07 12.88 7.33
CA GLY A 347 16.84 14.01 7.85
C GLY A 347 16.41 15.38 7.28
N VAL A 348 15.29 15.44 6.54
CA VAL A 348 14.76 16.68 5.97
C VAL A 348 14.10 17.53 7.06
N THR A 349 14.45 18.82 7.09
CA THR A 349 13.89 19.80 8.03
C THR A 349 13.25 20.95 7.26
N GLN A 350 12.01 21.29 7.62
CA GLN A 350 11.28 22.46 7.11
C GLN A 350 10.98 23.44 8.23
N HIS A 351 11.09 24.73 7.95
CA HIS A 351 10.93 25.82 8.92
C HIS A 351 9.54 26.50 8.87
N SER A 352 8.56 25.84 8.23
CA SER A 352 7.20 26.36 8.04
C SER A 352 6.18 25.46 8.73
N ILE A 353 6.22 25.36 10.06
CA ILE A 353 5.32 24.48 10.83
C ILE A 353 3.83 24.79 10.57
N GLU A 354 3.46 26.07 10.44
CA GLU A 354 2.05 26.48 10.23
C GLU A 354 1.50 25.93 8.90
N GLN A 355 2.27 26.06 7.82
CA GLN A 355 1.90 25.53 6.50
C GLN A 355 1.79 24.01 6.48
N ILE A 356 2.59 23.32 7.31
CA ILE A 356 2.53 21.87 7.45
C ILE A 356 1.25 21.48 8.20
N MET A 357 0.92 22.17 9.30
CA MET A 357 -0.31 21.94 10.05
C MET A 357 -1.57 22.29 9.25
N GLU A 358 -1.47 23.17 8.26
CA GLU A 358 -2.53 23.45 7.29
C GLU A 358 -2.63 22.42 6.15
N GLY A 359 -1.71 21.46 6.07
CA GLY A 359 -1.73 20.39 5.07
C GLY A 359 -1.17 20.78 3.70
N ILE A 360 -0.54 21.95 3.54
CA ILE A 360 0.07 22.38 2.26
C ILE A 360 1.52 21.87 2.17
N GLY A 361 2.26 21.95 3.27
CA GLY A 361 3.68 21.58 3.31
C GLY A 361 3.99 20.09 3.45
N LEU A 362 2.97 19.23 3.56
CA LEU A 362 3.16 17.80 3.85
C LEU A 362 3.76 17.04 2.65
N GLU A 363 3.45 17.49 1.42
CA GLU A 363 3.87 16.87 0.17
C GLU A 363 5.40 16.80 0.04
N ILE A 364 6.11 17.80 0.57
CA ILE A 364 7.58 17.85 0.54
C ILE A 364 8.18 16.65 1.27
N PHE A 365 7.62 16.27 2.42
CA PHE A 365 8.09 15.12 3.18
C PHE A 365 7.70 13.81 2.49
N VAL A 366 6.47 13.72 1.98
CA VAL A 366 5.99 12.53 1.26
C VAL A 366 6.87 12.27 0.04
N ASN A 367 7.17 13.29 -0.76
CA ASN A 367 8.02 13.16 -1.94
C ASN A 367 9.46 12.75 -1.58
N ALA A 368 10.04 13.36 -0.54
CA ALA A 368 11.38 12.97 -0.07
C ALA A 368 11.43 11.50 0.42
N LEU A 369 10.39 11.05 1.12
CA LEU A 369 10.27 9.67 1.60
C LEU A 369 10.03 8.68 0.46
N LYS A 370 9.20 9.04 -0.53
CA LYS A 370 9.00 8.26 -1.76
C LYS A 370 10.33 8.05 -2.49
N MET A 371 11.10 9.12 -2.70
CA MET A 371 12.42 9.04 -3.32
C MET A 371 13.40 8.15 -2.53
N GLN A 372 13.42 8.25 -1.20
CA GLN A 372 14.28 7.40 -0.37
C GLN A 372 13.85 5.93 -0.44
N HIS A 373 12.55 5.66 -0.42
CA HIS A 373 12.01 4.31 -0.53
C HIS A 373 12.32 3.69 -1.91
N GLU A 374 12.16 4.45 -2.98
CA GLU A 374 12.55 4.08 -4.34
C GLU A 374 14.06 3.79 -4.43
N ALA A 375 14.90 4.65 -3.87
CA ALA A 375 16.34 4.46 -3.82
C ALA A 375 16.73 3.20 -3.01
N SER A 376 16.06 2.94 -1.89
CA SER A 376 16.26 1.73 -1.07
C SER A 376 15.82 0.47 -1.81
N ALA A 377 14.67 0.50 -2.49
CA ALA A 377 14.19 -0.60 -3.32
C ALA A 377 15.18 -0.90 -4.47
N LEU A 378 15.72 0.14 -5.11
CA LEU A 378 16.78 0.01 -6.12
C LEU A 378 18.07 -0.59 -5.54
N ALA A 379 18.46 -0.19 -4.32
CA ALA A 379 19.63 -0.74 -3.65
C ALA A 379 19.44 -2.23 -3.27
N SER A 380 18.25 -2.60 -2.78
CA SER A 380 17.88 -3.99 -2.51
C SER A 380 17.91 -4.84 -3.79
N LEU A 381 17.40 -4.29 -4.90
CA LEU A 381 17.49 -4.95 -6.21
C LEU A 381 18.94 -5.15 -6.68
N LYS A 382 19.82 -4.17 -6.44
CA LYS A 382 21.26 -4.33 -6.69
C LYS A 382 21.85 -5.48 -5.86
N ALA A 383 21.49 -5.55 -4.57
CA ALA A 383 21.99 -6.57 -3.65
C ALA A 383 21.46 -7.97 -3.96
N ALA A 384 20.23 -8.10 -4.45
CA ALA A 384 19.65 -9.37 -4.86
C ALA A 384 20.19 -9.89 -6.22
N ALA A 385 20.74 -9.00 -7.03
CA ALA A 385 21.32 -9.32 -8.34
C ALA A 385 22.84 -9.55 -8.32
N ALA A 386 23.51 -9.16 -7.22
CA ALA A 386 24.91 -9.44 -6.93
C ALA A 386 25.04 -10.78 -6.21
#